data_AF-A0A961GW74-F1
#
_entry.id   AF-A0A961GW74-F1
#
_cell.length_a   1.000
_cell.length_b   1.000
_cell.length_c   1.000
_cell.angle_alpha   90.00
_cell.angle_beta   90.00
_cell.angle_gamma   90.00
#
_symmetry.space_group_name_H-M   'P 1'
#
loop_
_entity.id
_entity.type
_entity.pdbx_description
1 polymer ?
#
loop_
_entity_poly.entity_id
_entity_poly.type
_entity_poly.pdbx_seq_one_letter_code
_entity_poly.pdbx_strand_id
1 'polypeptide(L)'
;MTVSFRDARSGQILGSMRSVGRREAAVWGERWARLVGGLVLFGIAIGLLARAQVGVPPWDVLAQGVAFAFGLTFGASTMILSGVVLVLWIPLRQKIGVGTFVNVLVTGPVVDLTMLVVPGGGSLPWRLALFAAGVLALGIGTGIYLSAALAPGPRDGLMTGLHALTGWNIGLVRTGIELGVLVVGSLLGGNLGWGTLAFALLIGPVCAVTIPLFAREWRPAADDSGTGAPAGEEENTVEEERKAHECIDS
;
A
#
# COMPACT_ATOMS: atom_id res chain seq x y z
N MET A 1 -23.89 -36.57 44.55
CA MET A 1 -22.81 -36.15 43.62
C MET A 1 -23.42 -35.23 42.57
N THR A 2 -23.51 -33.93 42.83
CA THR A 2 -23.97 -32.91 41.88
C THR A 2 -22.76 -32.11 41.43
N VAL A 3 -21.99 -32.66 40.50
CA VAL A 3 -20.87 -31.94 39.89
C VAL A 3 -21.43 -30.87 38.95
N SER A 4 -20.99 -29.65 39.25
CA SER A 4 -21.27 -28.37 38.60
C SER A 4 -21.17 -28.41 37.07
N PHE A 5 -22.32 -28.56 36.41
CA PHE A 5 -22.44 -28.36 34.96
C PHE A 5 -22.29 -26.88 34.55
N ARG A 6 -22.28 -25.95 35.52
CA ARG A 6 -22.06 -24.51 35.34
C ARG A 6 -20.57 -24.14 35.31
N ASP A 7 -19.71 -24.83 36.06
CA ASP A 7 -18.26 -24.58 36.05
C ASP A 7 -17.59 -25.02 34.75
N ALA A 8 -17.96 -26.19 34.22
CA ALA A 8 -17.38 -26.71 32.98
C ALA A 8 -17.64 -25.79 31.78
N ARG A 9 -18.86 -25.23 31.68
CA ARG A 9 -19.23 -24.24 30.64
C ARG A 9 -18.51 -22.92 30.82
N SER A 10 -18.32 -22.47 32.06
CA SER A 10 -17.61 -21.21 32.35
C SER A 10 -16.13 -21.31 31.97
N GLY A 11 -15.48 -22.46 32.26
CA GLY A 11 -14.09 -22.72 31.86
C GLY A 11 -13.88 -22.82 30.35
N GLN A 12 -14.83 -23.40 29.60
CA GLN A 12 -14.79 -23.45 28.13
C GLN A 12 -14.97 -22.07 27.49
N ILE A 13 -15.89 -21.25 28.00
CA ILE A 13 -16.11 -19.88 27.49
C ILE A 13 -14.87 -19.02 27.75
N LEU A 14 -14.32 -19.05 28.97
CA LEU A 14 -13.07 -18.35 29.31
C LEU A 14 -11.88 -18.84 28.47
N GLY A 15 -11.79 -20.14 28.19
CA GLY A 15 -10.78 -20.72 27.31
C GLY A 15 -10.91 -20.23 25.87
N SER A 16 -12.13 -20.16 25.35
CA SER A 16 -12.42 -19.66 23.99
C SER A 16 -12.14 -18.16 23.84
N MET A 17 -12.50 -17.34 24.83
CA MET A 17 -12.20 -15.90 24.82
C MET A 17 -10.69 -15.62 24.85
N ARG A 18 -9.93 -16.41 25.62
CA ARG A 18 -8.46 -16.31 25.68
C ARG A 18 -7.77 -16.81 24.41
N SER A 19 -8.34 -17.77 23.68
CA SER A 19 -7.79 -18.23 22.41
C SER A 19 -8.09 -17.25 21.28
N VAL A 20 -9.29 -16.65 21.25
CA VAL A 20 -9.66 -15.56 20.34
C VAL A 20 -8.75 -14.36 20.54
N GLY A 21 -8.59 -13.87 21.78
CA GLY A 21 -7.71 -12.72 22.06
C GLY A 21 -6.24 -12.95 21.67
N ARG A 22 -5.72 -14.18 21.80
CA ARG A 22 -4.35 -14.51 21.34
C ARG A 22 -4.23 -14.54 19.82
N ARG A 23 -5.25 -15.04 19.10
CA ARG A 23 -5.28 -15.03 17.64
C ARG A 23 -5.35 -13.61 17.11
N GLU A 24 -6.20 -12.76 17.69
CA GLU A 24 -6.27 -11.35 17.33
C GLU A 24 -4.95 -10.63 17.55
N ALA A 25 -4.33 -10.80 18.73
CA ALA A 25 -3.03 -10.19 19.03
C ALA A 25 -1.93 -10.63 18.04
N ALA A 26 -1.91 -11.90 17.65
CA ALA A 26 -0.95 -12.42 16.67
C ALA A 26 -1.15 -11.78 15.28
N VAL A 27 -2.40 -11.68 14.81
CA VAL A 27 -2.74 -11.04 13.53
C VAL A 27 -2.34 -9.57 13.52
N TRP A 28 -2.64 -8.84 14.60
CA TRP A 28 -2.23 -7.44 14.71
C TRP A 28 -0.71 -7.29 14.75
N GLY A 29 0.00 -8.16 15.48
CA GLY A 29 1.46 -8.17 15.52
C GLY A 29 2.09 -8.36 14.14
N GLU A 30 1.55 -9.29 13.35
CA GLU A 30 2.01 -9.55 11.98
C GLU A 30 1.77 -8.35 11.04
N ARG A 31 0.60 -7.71 11.13
CA ARG A 31 0.29 -6.51 10.34
C ARG A 31 1.23 -5.35 10.67
N TRP A 32 1.53 -5.14 11.95
CA TRP A 32 2.51 -4.14 12.38
C TRP A 32 3.92 -4.47 11.92
N ALA A 33 4.33 -5.74 12.00
CA ALA A 33 5.64 -6.19 11.51
C ALA A 33 5.78 -5.97 10.01
N ARG A 34 4.76 -6.29 9.21
CA ARG A 34 4.72 -6.01 7.77
C ARG A 34 4.76 -4.51 7.48
N LEU A 35 3.95 -3.72 8.18
CA LEU A 35 3.94 -2.27 8.01
C LEU A 35 5.33 -1.68 8.28
N VAL A 36 5.90 -1.91 9.46
CA VAL A 36 7.18 -1.31 9.85
C VAL A 36 8.33 -1.89 9.01
N GLY A 37 8.38 -3.20 8.82
CA GLY A 37 9.43 -3.85 8.02
C GLY A 37 9.40 -3.40 6.56
N GLY A 38 8.22 -3.32 5.96
CA GLY A 38 8.03 -2.79 4.60
C GLY A 38 8.43 -1.32 4.49
N LEU A 39 8.08 -0.48 5.48
CA LEU A 39 8.44 0.93 5.51
C LEU A 39 9.94 1.18 5.73
N VAL A 40 10.61 0.33 6.52
CA VAL A 40 12.07 0.37 6.67
C VAL A 40 12.74 0.06 5.32
N LEU A 41 12.31 -1.01 4.64
CA LEU A 41 12.83 -1.32 3.32
C LEU A 41 12.54 -0.22 2.29
N PHE A 42 11.34 0.38 2.36
CA PHE A 42 10.93 1.52 1.54
C PHE A 42 11.82 2.76 1.79
N GLY A 43 12.14 3.07 3.06
CA GLY A 43 13.06 4.15 3.42
C GLY A 43 14.48 3.89 2.95
N ILE A 44 14.99 2.66 3.10
CA ILE A 44 16.28 2.25 2.54
C ILE A 44 16.29 2.49 1.04
N ALA A 45 15.24 2.04 0.34
CA ALA A 45 15.12 2.20 -1.09
C ALA A 45 15.21 3.67 -1.54
N ILE A 46 14.49 4.57 -0.88
CA ILE A 46 14.59 6.01 -1.16
C ILE A 46 16.01 6.52 -0.90
N GLY A 47 16.64 6.13 0.20
CA GLY A 47 18.02 6.52 0.51
C GLY A 47 19.03 6.04 -0.54
N LEU A 48 18.88 4.81 -1.05
CA LEU A 48 19.70 4.27 -2.14
C LEU A 48 19.50 5.05 -3.44
N LEU A 49 18.25 5.34 -3.80
CA LEU A 49 17.93 6.15 -4.98
C LEU A 49 18.51 7.56 -4.89
N ALA A 50 18.44 8.19 -3.71
CA ALA A 50 19.05 9.49 -3.46
C ALA A 50 20.59 9.44 -3.60
N ARG A 51 21.23 8.37 -3.10
CA ARG A 51 22.68 8.17 -3.16
C ARG A 51 23.19 7.79 -4.56
N ALA A 52 22.35 7.18 -5.40
CA ALA A 52 22.68 6.83 -6.77
C ALA A 52 22.99 8.06 -7.65
N GLN A 53 22.35 9.21 -7.38
CA GLN A 53 22.56 10.47 -8.10
C GLN A 53 22.38 10.37 -9.64
N VAL A 54 21.72 9.36 -10.19
CA VAL A 54 21.54 9.14 -11.66
C VAL A 54 20.36 9.92 -12.25
N GLY A 55 19.64 10.66 -11.41
CA GLY A 55 18.47 11.45 -11.75
C GLY A 55 17.80 11.96 -10.48
N VAL A 56 16.70 12.68 -10.67
CA VAL A 56 15.86 13.24 -9.60
C VAL A 56 14.52 12.51 -9.61
N PRO A 57 13.89 12.17 -8.47
CA PRO A 57 12.56 11.53 -8.47
C PRO A 57 11.52 12.32 -9.28
N PRO A 58 10.58 11.68 -10.02
CA PRO A 58 9.60 12.39 -10.85
C PRO A 58 8.79 13.47 -10.12
N TRP A 59 8.43 13.20 -8.86
CA TRP A 59 7.75 14.17 -7.99
C TRP A 59 8.60 15.40 -7.66
N ASP A 60 9.91 15.22 -7.55
CA ASP A 60 10.84 16.32 -7.31
C ASP A 60 11.07 17.13 -8.61
N VAL A 61 11.01 16.48 -9.79
CA VAL A 61 10.96 17.19 -11.08
C VAL A 61 9.72 18.07 -11.16
N LEU A 62 8.55 17.56 -10.73
CA LEU A 62 7.34 18.36 -10.65
C LEU A 62 7.48 19.54 -9.66
N ALA A 63 8.02 19.31 -8.47
CA ALA A 63 8.25 20.36 -7.49
C ALA A 63 9.23 21.43 -7.99
N GLN A 64 10.30 21.04 -8.70
CA GLN A 64 11.23 21.96 -9.35
C GLN A 64 10.54 22.77 -10.46
N GLY A 65 9.74 22.12 -11.30
CA GLY A 65 8.98 22.80 -12.35
C GLY A 65 8.01 23.83 -11.79
N VAL A 66 7.24 23.47 -10.74
CA VAL A 66 6.36 24.43 -10.05
C VAL A 66 7.15 25.58 -9.43
N ALA A 67 8.30 25.28 -8.79
CA ALA A 67 9.17 26.31 -8.23
C ALA A 67 9.64 27.30 -9.30
N PHE A 68 10.07 26.80 -10.45
CA PHE A 68 10.54 27.62 -11.56
C PHE A 68 9.41 28.44 -12.20
N ALA A 69 8.27 27.80 -12.51
CA ALA A 69 7.16 28.44 -13.22
C ALA A 69 6.47 29.54 -12.40
N PHE A 70 6.42 29.40 -11.07
CA PHE A 70 5.69 30.32 -10.19
C PHE A 70 6.60 31.18 -9.30
N GLY A 71 7.93 31.09 -9.45
CA GLY A 71 8.88 31.83 -8.63
C GLY A 71 8.83 31.45 -7.14
N LEU A 72 8.46 30.19 -6.85
CA LEU A 72 8.35 29.65 -5.49
C LEU A 72 9.64 28.95 -5.07
N THR A 73 9.81 28.71 -3.77
CA THR A 73 10.89 27.81 -3.30
C THR A 73 10.54 26.35 -3.60
N PHE A 74 11.55 25.49 -3.69
CA PHE A 74 11.34 24.04 -3.81
C PHE A 74 10.49 23.50 -2.65
N GLY A 75 10.75 23.94 -1.42
CA GLY A 75 9.98 23.54 -0.23
C GLY A 75 8.51 23.95 -0.30
N ALA A 76 8.22 25.20 -0.70
CA ALA A 76 6.84 25.67 -0.87
C ALA A 76 6.11 24.87 -1.96
N SER A 77 6.79 24.57 -3.06
CA SER A 77 6.24 23.77 -4.16
C SER A 77 5.92 22.34 -3.71
N THR A 78 6.82 21.69 -2.97
CA THR A 78 6.59 20.36 -2.38
C THR A 78 5.42 20.36 -1.39
N MET A 79 5.27 21.42 -0.59
CA MET A 79 4.15 21.56 0.34
C MET A 79 2.81 21.68 -0.40
N ILE A 80 2.76 22.53 -1.43
CA ILE A 80 1.57 22.70 -2.28
C ILE A 80 1.19 21.39 -2.95
N LEU A 81 2.15 20.70 -3.58
CA LEU A 81 1.91 19.42 -4.25
C LEU A 81 1.43 18.33 -3.29
N SER A 82 1.98 18.30 -2.07
CA SER A 82 1.51 17.39 -1.01
C SER A 82 0.05 17.68 -0.64
N GLY A 83 -0.32 18.96 -0.53
CA GLY A 83 -1.71 19.38 -0.35
C GLY A 83 -2.62 18.94 -1.50
N VAL A 84 -2.17 19.11 -2.75
CA VAL A 84 -2.91 18.66 -3.94
C VAL A 84 -3.13 17.14 -3.91
N VAL A 85 -2.12 16.35 -3.57
CA VAL A 85 -2.26 14.89 -3.44
C VAL A 85 -3.31 14.53 -2.39
N LEU A 86 -3.34 15.21 -1.25
CA LEU A 86 -4.38 14.99 -0.23
C LEU A 86 -5.78 15.40 -0.70
N VAL A 87 -5.90 16.48 -1.48
CA VAL A 87 -7.19 16.87 -2.08
C VAL A 87 -7.65 15.80 -3.08
N LEU A 88 -6.74 15.23 -3.87
CA LEU A 88 -7.06 14.15 -4.81
C LEU A 88 -7.52 12.86 -4.11
N TRP A 89 -7.26 12.69 -2.81
CA TRP A 89 -7.81 11.56 -2.05
C TRP A 89 -9.32 11.65 -1.85
N ILE A 90 -9.89 12.86 -1.83
CA ILE A 90 -11.34 13.08 -1.62
C ILE A 90 -12.17 12.38 -2.71
N PRO A 91 -11.97 12.64 -4.02
CA PRO A 91 -12.71 11.93 -5.07
C PRO A 91 -12.36 10.44 -5.13
N LEU A 92 -11.15 10.04 -4.72
CA LEU A 92 -10.70 8.65 -4.69
C LEU A 92 -11.18 7.87 -3.45
N ARG A 93 -11.93 8.53 -2.55
CA ARG A 93 -12.45 7.96 -1.29
C ARG A 93 -11.38 7.24 -0.47
N GLN A 94 -10.13 7.74 -0.50
CA GLN A 94 -9.03 7.15 0.26
C GLN A 94 -9.13 7.55 1.72
N LYS A 95 -9.08 6.55 2.61
CA LYS A 95 -9.14 6.75 4.05
C LYS A 95 -7.74 6.98 4.60
N ILE A 96 -7.56 8.04 5.37
CA ILE A 96 -6.36 8.24 6.19
C ILE A 96 -6.45 7.26 7.36
N GLY A 97 -5.39 6.48 7.55
CA GLY A 97 -5.30 5.52 8.65
C GLY A 97 -3.95 5.61 9.36
N VAL A 98 -3.78 4.77 10.38
CA VAL A 98 -2.56 4.74 11.21
C VAL A 98 -1.31 4.50 10.34
N GLY A 99 -1.40 3.66 9.31
CA GLY A 99 -0.32 3.40 8.36
C GLY A 99 0.14 4.63 7.59
N THR A 100 -0.75 5.58 7.29
CA THR A 100 -0.39 6.85 6.65
C THR A 100 0.55 7.68 7.53
N PHE A 101 0.28 7.74 8.84
CA PHE A 101 1.14 8.44 9.80
C PHE A 101 2.45 7.70 10.06
N VAL A 102 2.38 6.38 10.26
CA VAL A 102 3.56 5.54 10.51
C VAL A 102 4.51 5.57 9.30
N ASN A 103 3.97 5.61 8.07
CA ASN A 103 4.75 5.80 6.85
C ASN A 103 5.61 7.06 6.93
N VAL A 104 4.99 8.21 7.21
CA VAL A 104 5.72 9.49 7.33
C VAL A 104 6.75 9.44 8.46
N LEU A 105 6.39 8.88 9.62
CA LEU A 105 7.25 8.85 10.80
C LEU A 105 8.45 7.89 10.67
N VAL A 106 8.28 6.76 9.97
CA VAL A 106 9.34 5.75 9.82
C VAL A 106 10.22 6.03 8.62
N THR A 107 9.62 6.40 7.48
CA THR A 107 10.36 6.50 6.22
C THR A 107 11.43 7.59 6.27
N GLY A 108 11.15 8.78 6.82
CA GLY A 108 12.12 9.87 6.91
C GLY A 108 13.42 9.51 7.65
N PRO A 109 13.35 9.09 8.92
CA PRO A 109 14.55 8.70 9.68
C PRO A 109 15.35 7.57 9.02
N VAL A 110 14.68 6.62 8.37
CA VAL A 110 15.36 5.51 7.69
C VAL A 110 16.06 5.98 6.41
N VAL A 111 15.48 6.94 5.68
CA VAL A 111 16.17 7.61 4.55
C VAL A 111 17.44 8.29 5.03
N ASP A 112 17.34 9.09 6.09
CA ASP A 112 18.49 9.81 6.65
C ASP A 112 19.59 8.85 7.11
N LEU A 113 19.21 7.78 7.82
CA LEU A 113 20.15 6.74 8.25
C LEU A 113 20.80 6.03 7.06
N THR A 114 20.02 5.70 6.03
CA THR A 114 20.54 5.05 4.82
C THR A 114 21.52 5.96 4.11
N MET A 115 21.20 7.24 3.99
CA MET A 115 22.13 8.23 3.44
C MET A 115 23.37 8.33 4.32
N LEU A 116 23.25 8.34 5.64
CA LEU A 116 24.41 8.40 6.53
C LEU A 116 25.40 7.24 6.31
N VAL A 117 24.90 6.01 6.10
CA VAL A 117 25.73 4.80 6.00
C VAL A 117 26.16 4.43 4.58
N VAL A 118 25.35 4.75 3.56
CA VAL A 118 25.64 4.39 2.16
C VAL A 118 26.41 5.53 1.49
N PRO A 119 27.67 5.33 1.06
CA PRO A 119 28.43 6.37 0.37
C PRO A 119 27.76 6.74 -0.96
N GLY A 120 27.56 8.04 -1.17
CA GLY A 120 27.04 8.59 -2.42
C GLY A 120 28.15 8.78 -3.44
N GLY A 121 27.75 8.99 -4.71
CA GLY A 121 28.71 9.21 -5.79
C GLY A 121 29.43 7.94 -6.22
N GLY A 122 30.70 8.04 -6.58
CA GLY A 122 31.50 6.92 -7.08
C GLY A 122 31.35 6.65 -8.58
N SER A 123 31.77 5.46 -9.01
CA SER A 123 31.76 5.06 -10.42
C SER A 123 30.33 4.86 -10.93
N LEU A 124 30.14 5.01 -12.25
CA LEU A 124 28.82 4.80 -12.86
C LEU A 124 28.22 3.41 -12.55
N PRO A 125 28.97 2.29 -12.58
CA PRO A 125 28.42 0.99 -12.19
C PRO A 125 27.89 0.94 -10.76
N TRP A 126 28.58 1.56 -9.79
CA TRP A 126 28.13 1.62 -8.40
C TRP A 126 26.81 2.40 -8.28
N ARG A 127 26.71 3.53 -8.96
CA ARG A 127 25.51 4.36 -9.00
C ARG A 127 24.32 3.64 -9.65
N LEU A 128 24.56 2.90 -10.73
CA LEU A 128 23.53 2.07 -11.36
C LEU A 128 23.10 0.89 -10.48
N ALA A 129 24.04 0.28 -9.73
CA ALA A 129 23.73 -0.77 -8.78
C ALA A 129 22.86 -0.23 -7.62
N LEU A 130 23.22 0.92 -7.04
CA LEU A 130 22.41 1.60 -6.03
C LEU A 130 21.00 1.94 -6.56
N PHE A 131 20.92 2.44 -7.80
CA PHE A 131 19.64 2.75 -8.43
C PHE A 131 18.77 1.51 -8.62
N ALA A 132 19.32 0.44 -9.20
CA ALA A 132 18.58 -0.79 -9.44
C ALA A 132 18.13 -1.45 -8.11
N ALA A 133 19.01 -1.52 -7.12
CA ALA A 133 18.69 -1.99 -5.79
C ALA A 133 17.59 -1.13 -5.15
N GLY A 134 17.67 0.19 -5.29
CA GLY A 134 16.68 1.13 -4.82
C GLY A 134 15.30 0.92 -5.46
N VAL A 135 15.20 0.79 -6.79
CA VAL A 135 13.92 0.55 -7.47
C VAL A 135 13.29 -0.77 -7.01
N LEU A 136 14.07 -1.84 -6.94
CA LEU A 136 13.59 -3.15 -6.51
C LEU A 136 13.14 -3.13 -5.04
N ALA A 137 13.98 -2.60 -4.15
CA ALA A 137 13.66 -2.47 -2.73
C ALA A 137 12.42 -1.60 -2.52
N LEU A 138 12.23 -0.53 -3.31
CA LEU A 138 11.06 0.34 -3.21
C LEU A 138 9.79 -0.43 -3.52
N GLY A 139 9.77 -1.17 -4.64
CA GLY A 139 8.61 -1.96 -5.02
C GLY A 139 8.33 -3.11 -4.04
N ILE A 140 9.36 -3.81 -3.55
CA ILE A 140 9.22 -4.88 -2.55
C ILE A 140 8.68 -4.29 -1.23
N GLY A 141 9.29 -3.24 -0.72
CA GLY A 141 8.85 -2.53 0.49
C GLY A 141 7.40 -2.05 0.36
N THR A 142 7.03 -1.52 -0.82
CA THR A 142 5.67 -1.12 -1.16
C THR A 142 4.68 -2.28 -1.02
N GLY A 143 5.00 -3.44 -1.59
CA GLY A 143 4.14 -4.62 -1.49
C GLY A 143 3.99 -5.13 -0.05
N ILE A 144 5.08 -5.23 0.69
CA ILE A 144 5.06 -5.69 2.09
C ILE A 144 4.26 -4.73 2.98
N TYR A 145 4.48 -3.42 2.87
CA TYR A 145 3.80 -2.49 3.75
C TYR A 145 2.30 -2.36 3.38
N LEU A 146 1.96 -2.38 2.09
CA LEU A 146 0.56 -2.30 1.66
C LEU A 146 -0.24 -3.56 2.05
N SER A 147 0.40 -4.74 2.09
CA SER A 147 -0.26 -5.96 2.55
C SER A 147 -0.61 -5.95 4.04
N ALA A 148 -0.06 -5.03 4.83
CA ALA A 148 -0.53 -4.80 6.20
C ALA A 148 -1.97 -4.25 6.27
N ALA A 149 -2.46 -3.63 5.19
CA ALA A 149 -3.80 -3.04 5.07
C ALA A 149 -4.15 -2.04 6.19
N LEU A 150 -3.16 -1.26 6.65
CA LEU A 150 -3.33 -0.23 7.70
C LEU A 150 -3.46 1.20 7.13
N ALA A 151 -3.90 1.29 5.87
CA ALA A 151 -3.92 2.48 5.00
C ALA A 151 -2.57 2.81 4.33
N PRO A 152 -2.60 3.28 3.08
CA PRO A 152 -1.40 3.60 2.31
C PRO A 152 -0.75 4.92 2.74
N GLY A 153 0.51 5.13 2.33
CA GLY A 153 1.14 6.45 2.38
C GLY A 153 0.54 7.43 1.34
N PRO A 154 0.79 8.74 1.43
CA PRO A 154 0.14 9.77 0.59
C PRO A 154 0.19 9.51 -0.92
N ARG A 155 1.39 9.23 -1.45
CA ARG A 155 1.61 8.97 -2.89
C ARG A 155 1.02 7.63 -3.32
N ASP A 156 1.15 6.63 -2.47
CA ASP A 156 0.66 5.29 -2.77
C ASP A 156 -0.87 5.20 -2.63
N GLY A 157 -1.49 6.06 -1.82
CA GLY A 157 -2.94 6.21 -1.77
C GLY A 157 -3.53 6.78 -3.06
N LEU A 158 -2.80 7.67 -3.76
CA LEU A 158 -3.18 8.11 -5.09
C LEU A 158 -3.20 6.91 -6.06
N MET A 159 -2.17 6.06 -6.01
CA MET A 159 -2.08 4.84 -6.81
C MET A 159 -3.18 3.82 -6.46
N THR A 160 -3.35 3.47 -5.18
CA THR A 160 -4.36 2.49 -4.77
C THR A 160 -5.77 2.99 -4.98
N GLY A 161 -6.01 4.30 -4.81
CA GLY A 161 -7.30 4.92 -5.07
C GLY A 161 -7.67 4.96 -6.55
N LEU A 162 -6.72 5.34 -7.42
CA LEU A 162 -6.94 5.28 -8.87
C LEU A 162 -7.14 3.85 -9.36
N HIS A 163 -6.38 2.89 -8.83
CA HIS A 163 -6.60 1.47 -9.09
C HIS A 163 -8.02 1.03 -8.71
N ALA A 164 -8.47 1.38 -7.50
CA ALA A 164 -9.81 1.04 -7.01
C ALA A 164 -10.94 1.72 -7.82
N LEU A 165 -10.72 2.96 -8.28
CA LEU A 165 -11.70 3.71 -9.06
C LEU A 165 -11.80 3.24 -10.51
N THR A 166 -10.67 2.94 -11.15
CA THR A 166 -10.59 2.65 -12.60
C THR A 166 -10.60 1.16 -12.94
N GLY A 167 -10.23 0.29 -11.99
CA GLY A 167 -10.00 -1.14 -12.21
C GLY A 167 -8.74 -1.45 -13.02
N TRP A 168 -7.93 -0.46 -13.38
CA TRP A 168 -6.71 -0.66 -14.15
C TRP A 168 -5.64 -1.38 -13.36
N ASN A 169 -4.72 -2.09 -14.02
CA ASN A 169 -3.60 -2.74 -13.34
C ASN A 169 -2.80 -1.74 -12.48
N ILE A 170 -2.49 -2.11 -11.24
CA ILE A 170 -1.84 -1.21 -10.27
C ILE A 170 -0.46 -0.70 -10.75
N GLY A 171 0.28 -1.51 -11.52
CA GLY A 171 1.54 -1.07 -12.12
C GLY A 171 1.35 -0.07 -13.25
N LEU A 172 0.30 -0.23 -14.08
CA LEU A 172 -0.03 0.76 -15.10
C LEU A 172 -0.44 2.09 -14.47
N VAL A 173 -1.25 2.04 -13.41
CA VAL A 173 -1.60 3.23 -12.62
C VAL A 173 -0.34 3.88 -12.05
N ARG A 174 0.57 3.10 -11.45
CA ARG A 174 1.81 3.63 -10.89
C ARG A 174 2.70 4.28 -11.95
N THR A 175 2.97 3.60 -13.06
CA THR A 175 3.75 4.15 -14.17
C THR A 175 3.08 5.40 -14.74
N GLY A 176 1.75 5.37 -14.93
CA GLY A 176 0.99 6.50 -15.45
C GLY A 176 1.09 7.74 -14.56
N ILE A 177 1.01 7.58 -13.23
CA ILE A 177 1.21 8.67 -12.28
C ILE A 177 2.62 9.23 -12.41
N GLU A 178 3.65 8.38 -12.36
CA GLU A 178 5.05 8.81 -12.39
C GLU A 178 5.40 9.51 -13.71
N LEU A 179 4.92 8.98 -14.85
CA LEU A 179 5.09 9.63 -16.15
C LEU A 179 4.29 10.93 -16.25
N GLY A 180 3.06 10.97 -15.71
CA GLY A 180 2.24 12.18 -15.70
C GLY A 180 2.90 13.32 -14.94
N VAL A 181 3.37 13.07 -13.71
CA VAL A 181 4.08 14.09 -12.92
C VAL A 181 5.41 14.46 -13.57
N LEU A 182 6.10 13.50 -14.20
CA LEU A 182 7.35 13.76 -14.92
C LEU A 182 7.13 14.70 -16.10
N VAL A 183 6.13 14.41 -16.94
CA VAL A 183 5.79 15.23 -18.12
C VAL A 183 5.40 16.63 -17.68
N VAL A 184 4.49 16.77 -16.71
CA VAL A 184 4.07 18.09 -16.22
C VAL A 184 5.26 18.85 -15.62
N GLY A 185 6.07 18.18 -14.79
CA GLY A 185 7.25 18.79 -14.18
C GLY A 185 8.28 19.27 -15.21
N SER A 186 8.58 18.45 -16.21
CA SER A 186 9.50 18.81 -17.29
C SER A 186 8.98 19.96 -18.15
N LEU A 187 7.67 19.99 -18.46
CA LEU A 187 7.05 21.11 -19.19
C LEU A 187 7.12 22.43 -18.41
N LEU A 188 7.10 22.35 -17.08
CA LEU A 188 7.25 23.51 -16.19
C LEU A 188 8.72 23.88 -15.91
N GLY A 189 9.70 23.20 -16.53
CA GLY A 189 11.12 23.51 -16.40
C GLY A 189 11.88 22.72 -15.33
N GLY A 190 11.29 21.66 -14.77
CA GLY A 190 11.97 20.74 -13.85
C GLY A 190 13.04 19.90 -14.56
N ASN A 191 14.09 19.52 -13.82
CA ASN A 191 15.23 18.81 -14.40
C ASN A 191 14.91 17.34 -14.74
N LEU A 192 14.93 16.99 -16.02
CA LEU A 192 14.71 15.63 -16.50
C LEU A 192 16.03 14.86 -16.65
N GLY A 193 16.19 13.76 -15.93
CA GLY A 193 17.34 12.86 -16.04
C GLY A 193 16.99 11.48 -16.58
N TRP A 194 17.98 10.78 -17.17
CA TRP A 194 17.80 9.40 -17.63
C TRP A 194 17.42 8.43 -16.51
N GLY A 195 18.00 8.57 -15.31
CA GLY A 195 17.60 7.80 -14.14
C GLY A 195 16.16 8.10 -13.69
N THR A 196 15.68 9.32 -13.89
CA THR A 196 14.29 9.71 -13.60
C THR A 196 13.32 8.99 -14.52
N LEU A 197 13.59 9.02 -15.83
CA LEU A 197 12.76 8.35 -16.82
C LEU A 197 12.77 6.83 -16.59
N ALA A 198 13.96 6.25 -16.35
CA ALA A 198 14.08 4.84 -16.00
C ALA A 198 13.26 4.50 -14.75
N PHE A 199 13.31 5.34 -13.70
CA PHE A 199 12.52 5.12 -12.49
C PHE A 199 11.02 5.10 -12.80
N ALA A 200 10.53 6.12 -13.52
CA ALA A 200 9.11 6.25 -13.85
C ALA A 200 8.58 5.05 -14.66
N LEU A 201 9.41 4.48 -15.54
CA LEU A 201 9.07 3.32 -16.35
C LEU A 201 9.17 2.00 -15.57
N LEU A 202 10.14 1.86 -14.67
CA LEU A 202 10.43 0.60 -13.98
C LEU A 202 9.57 0.37 -12.73
N ILE A 203 9.25 1.42 -11.97
CA ILE A 203 8.62 1.24 -10.65
C ILE A 203 7.23 0.61 -10.75
N GLY A 204 6.44 0.96 -11.78
CA GLY A 204 5.12 0.38 -11.97
C GLY A 204 5.12 -1.13 -12.23
N PRO A 205 5.88 -1.65 -13.21
CA PRO A 205 6.06 -3.08 -13.39
C PRO A 205 6.53 -3.82 -12.14
N VAL A 206 7.48 -3.24 -11.38
CA VAL A 206 7.93 -3.85 -10.11
C VAL A 206 6.76 -3.92 -9.12
N CYS A 207 6.01 -2.83 -8.92
CA CYS A 207 4.82 -2.80 -8.07
C CYS A 207 3.73 -3.79 -8.52
N ALA A 208 3.53 -3.98 -9.83
CA ALA A 208 2.57 -4.94 -10.36
C ALA A 208 2.91 -6.38 -9.99
N VAL A 209 4.19 -6.70 -9.77
CA VAL A 209 4.63 -8.03 -9.33
C VAL A 209 4.60 -8.13 -7.81
N THR A 210 5.19 -7.15 -7.11
CA THR A 210 5.42 -7.25 -5.66
C THR A 210 4.14 -7.09 -4.85
N ILE A 211 3.24 -6.18 -5.22
CA ILE A 211 2.03 -5.91 -4.44
C ILE A 211 1.12 -7.16 -4.38
N PRO A 212 0.78 -7.82 -5.51
CA PRO A 212 -0.03 -9.04 -5.46
C PRO A 212 0.67 -10.21 -4.75
N LEU A 213 2.00 -10.30 -4.85
CA LEU A 213 2.77 -11.35 -4.19
C LEU A 213 2.57 -11.31 -2.66
N PHE A 214 2.78 -10.14 -2.05
CA PHE A 214 2.63 -9.97 -0.60
C PHE A 214 1.17 -9.87 -0.15
N ALA A 215 0.25 -9.48 -1.03
CA ALA A 215 -1.18 -9.50 -0.72
C ALA A 215 -1.75 -10.93 -0.64
N ARG A 216 -1.21 -11.89 -1.41
CA ARG A 216 -1.64 -13.30 -1.36
C ARG A 216 -1.22 -14.01 -0.07
N GLU A 217 -0.06 -13.66 0.47
CA GLU A 217 0.42 -14.20 1.75
C GLU A 217 -0.47 -13.77 2.93
N TRP A 218 -1.16 -12.64 2.80
CA TRP A 218 -2.07 -12.12 3.81
C TRP A 218 -3.52 -12.19 3.34
N ARG A 219 -4.09 -13.40 3.35
CA ARG A 219 -5.50 -13.58 3.69
C ARG A 219 -5.52 -14.04 5.15
N PRO A 220 -6.15 -13.31 6.08
CA PRO A 220 -6.62 -13.96 7.29
C PRO A 220 -7.36 -15.21 6.82
N ALA A 221 -6.97 -16.38 7.33
CA ALA A 221 -7.81 -17.57 7.16
C ALA A 221 -9.22 -17.12 7.49
N ALA A 222 -10.12 -17.25 6.52
CA ALA A 222 -11.52 -16.95 6.75
C ALA A 222 -11.94 -17.63 8.05
N ASP A 223 -12.86 -16.99 8.74
CA ASP A 223 -13.58 -17.47 9.90
C ASP A 223 -14.00 -18.96 9.83
N ASP A 224 -13.06 -19.87 10.11
CA ASP A 224 -13.37 -21.27 10.46
C ASP A 224 -14.00 -21.36 11.87
N SER A 225 -14.67 -20.30 12.33
CA SER A 225 -15.70 -20.40 13.36
C SER A 225 -16.96 -20.93 12.68
N GLY A 226 -17.05 -22.26 12.61
CA GLY A 226 -18.23 -22.97 12.11
C GLY A 226 -19.53 -22.39 12.67
N THR A 227 -20.26 -21.69 11.80
CA THR A 227 -21.71 -21.51 11.87
C THR A 227 -22.17 -21.56 10.43
N GLY A 228 -22.65 -22.74 10.00
CA GLY A 228 -23.01 -22.99 8.62
C GLY A 228 -24.31 -22.33 8.20
N ALA A 229 -24.47 -22.19 6.88
CA ALA A 229 -25.74 -22.41 6.21
C ALA A 229 -25.45 -23.30 4.98
N PRO A 230 -26.07 -24.48 4.84
CA PRO A 230 -25.97 -25.24 3.60
C PRO A 230 -26.73 -24.50 2.49
N ALA A 231 -26.10 -24.33 1.34
CA ALA A 231 -26.64 -23.68 0.16
C ALA A 231 -27.72 -24.54 -0.55
N GLY A 232 -28.78 -24.93 0.15
CA GLY A 232 -29.80 -25.84 -0.39
C GLY A 232 -31.23 -25.68 0.13
N GLU A 233 -31.52 -24.72 1.02
CA GLU A 233 -32.89 -24.54 1.56
C GLU A 233 -33.70 -23.43 0.86
N GLU A 234 -33.06 -22.42 0.26
CA GLU A 234 -33.77 -21.34 -0.46
C GLU A 234 -34.36 -21.79 -1.80
N GLU A 235 -33.78 -22.79 -2.46
CA GLU A 235 -34.27 -23.26 -3.77
C GLU A 235 -35.54 -24.12 -3.63
N ASN A 236 -35.70 -24.84 -2.50
CA ASN A 236 -36.91 -25.63 -2.23
C ASN A 236 -38.11 -24.77 -1.80
N THR A 237 -37.88 -23.64 -1.11
CA THR A 237 -38.99 -22.77 -0.66
C THR A 237 -39.62 -22.02 -1.83
N VAL A 238 -38.82 -21.60 -2.82
CA VAL A 238 -39.32 -20.93 -4.03
C VAL A 238 -40.06 -21.90 -4.96
N GLU A 239 -39.59 -23.15 -5.06
CA GLU A 239 -40.26 -24.20 -5.85
C GLU A 239 -41.57 -24.68 -5.19
N GLU A 240 -41.63 -24.76 -3.85
CA GLU A 240 -42.87 -25.05 -3.11
C GLU A 240 -43.90 -23.90 -3.19
N GLU A 241 -43.48 -22.64 -3.05
CA GLU A 241 -44.39 -21.49 -3.19
C GLU A 241 -44.94 -21.35 -4.62
N ARG A 242 -44.14 -21.70 -5.63
CA ARG A 242 -44.57 -21.69 -7.03
C ARG A 242 -45.58 -22.80 -7.32
N LYS A 243 -45.39 -24.01 -6.78
CA LYS A 243 -46.38 -25.10 -6.89
C LYS A 243 -47.66 -24.82 -6.11
N ALA A 244 -47.59 -24.10 -4.99
CA ALA A 244 -48.76 -23.69 -4.24
C ALA A 244 -49.62 -22.65 -4.99
N HIS A 245 -49.01 -21.72 -5.73
CA HIS A 245 -49.74 -20.77 -6.57
C HIS A 245 -50.39 -21.43 -7.79
N GLU A 246 -49.72 -22.38 -8.46
CA GLU A 246 -50.30 -23.10 -9.60
C GLU A 246 -51.51 -23.99 -9.22
N CYS A 247 -51.60 -24.43 -7.96
CA CYS A 247 -52.71 -25.24 -7.44
C CYS A 247 -53.97 -24.42 -7.08
N ILE A 248 -53.87 -23.09 -6.98
CA ILE A 248 -55.01 -22.20 -6.65
C ILE A 248 -55.70 -21.68 -7.93
N ASP A 249 -54.99 -21.72 -9.06
CA ASP A 249 -55.48 -21.24 -10.37
C ASP A 249 -56.01 -22.38 -11.29
N SER A 250 -56.15 -23.61 -10.78
CA SER A 250 -56.71 -24.78 -11.49
C SER A 250 -58.06 -25.22 -10.91
#